data_AF-A0A2G5KYT0-F1
#
_entry.id   AF-A0A2G5KYT0-F1
#
_cell.length_a   1.000
_cell.length_b   1.000
_cell.length_c   1.000
_cell.angle_alpha   90.00
_cell.angle_beta   90.00
_cell.angle_gamma   90.00
#
_symmetry.space_group_name_H-M   'P 1'
#
loop_
_entity.id
_entity.type
_entity.pdbx_description
1 polymer ?
#
loop_
_entity_poly.entity_id
_entity_poly.type
_entity_poly.pdbx_seq_one_letter_code
_entity_poly.pdbx_strand_id
1 'polypeptide(L)'
;MYRGKGLDNYDRHRAVMEQTTMFYNPWQYRILAPLAVEGVYQVMDHTIYQAIDFELIAKRMQSVNLEGKDDITTTLITRAQNPDYIKYLIVFILVRWALNILLFIVLILYWRLFTDNKYLLYLALLFFSLILGNSVNDSDFSFNTIIDNLLYLFAGIVILQKRHPIYIVLIAIIGSFNRETSIMIPGLYFLNQVDFKNLSIHNILGMKKPITYTAVSYLLFFAIFIGIRMHFGYVPQEQWRVPAGLPMLKLNMLSLVSVKSYFEMYGTVLFLPFLIFFGLKKYSHYLIIGFFYLVPVWFAIHLVMVVAYQSRLFLVPTLLILIPMLLQLVSTESKRLYKLN
;
A
#
# COMPACT_ATOMS: atom_id res chain seq x y z
N MET A 1 9.58 8.51 -13.88
CA MET A 1 8.44 9.45 -14.00
C MET A 1 7.10 8.72 -13.78
N TYR A 2 6.52 8.78 -12.58
CA TYR A 2 5.15 8.28 -12.30
C TYR A 2 4.12 9.25 -12.88
N ARG A 3 3.86 9.17 -14.18
CA ARG A 3 2.61 9.66 -14.77
C ARG A 3 1.67 8.47 -14.74
N GLY A 4 0.69 8.43 -13.82
CA GLY A 4 -0.32 7.38 -13.73
C GLY A 4 -1.15 7.26 -15.02
N LYS A 5 -0.50 6.76 -16.07
CA LYS A 5 -1.05 6.39 -17.36
C LYS A 5 -0.98 4.87 -17.38
N GLY A 6 -2.11 4.24 -17.09
CA GLY A 6 -2.21 2.77 -17.10
C GLY A 6 -1.70 2.14 -18.40
N LEU A 7 -1.75 2.90 -19.50
CA LEU A 7 -1.25 2.54 -20.82
C LEU A 7 0.26 2.27 -20.86
N ASP A 8 1.06 2.97 -20.04
CA ASP A 8 2.52 2.83 -20.01
C ASP A 8 2.98 1.63 -19.16
N ASN A 9 2.06 0.94 -18.47
CA ASN A 9 2.44 -0.14 -17.54
C ASN A 9 3.04 -1.35 -18.23
N TYR A 10 2.71 -1.59 -19.50
CA TYR A 10 3.34 -2.65 -20.30
C TYR A 10 4.82 -2.36 -20.52
N ASP A 11 5.16 -1.17 -21.02
CA ASP A 11 6.56 -0.78 -21.29
C ASP A 11 7.37 -0.76 -20.00
N ARG A 12 6.77 -0.30 -18.89
CA ARG A 12 7.40 -0.33 -17.57
C ARG A 12 7.68 -1.77 -17.11
N HIS A 13 6.75 -2.69 -17.34
CA HIS A 13 6.92 -4.10 -17.01
C HIS A 13 8.02 -4.74 -17.85
N ARG A 14 8.00 -4.53 -19.17
CA ARG A 14 9.05 -4.98 -20.09
C ARG A 14 10.42 -4.47 -19.68
N ALA A 15 10.53 -3.18 -19.35
CA ALA A 15 11.79 -2.61 -18.86
C ALA A 15 12.28 -3.27 -17.55
N VAL A 16 11.37 -3.72 -16.67
CA VAL A 16 11.75 -4.50 -15.47
C VAL A 16 12.24 -5.89 -15.88
N MET A 17 11.57 -6.57 -16.82
CA MET A 17 12.01 -7.91 -17.24
C MET A 17 13.35 -7.86 -18.00
N GLU A 18 13.60 -6.79 -18.76
CA GLU A 18 14.81 -6.58 -19.57
C GLU A 18 15.98 -6.00 -18.78
N GLN A 19 15.81 -5.79 -17.47
CA GLN A 19 16.81 -5.15 -16.60
C GLN A 19 17.20 -3.70 -17.01
N THR A 20 16.40 -3.04 -17.83
CA THR A 20 16.66 -1.67 -18.34
C THR A 20 15.93 -0.59 -17.55
N THR A 21 15.11 -0.98 -16.58
CA THR A 21 14.28 -0.04 -15.83
C THR A 21 15.07 0.79 -14.81
N MET A 22 14.65 2.04 -14.67
CA MET A 22 15.03 2.91 -13.55
C MET A 22 14.46 2.43 -12.19
N PHE A 23 13.56 1.44 -12.17
CA PHE A 23 12.92 0.91 -10.94
C PHE A 23 13.79 0.01 -10.08
N TYR A 24 15.01 -0.33 -10.51
CA TYR A 24 16.02 -0.92 -9.63
C TYR A 24 16.61 0.06 -8.62
N ASN A 25 16.06 1.27 -8.56
CA ASN A 25 16.34 2.21 -7.51
C ASN A 25 16.09 1.60 -6.13
N PRO A 26 17.13 1.41 -5.30
CA PRO A 26 16.99 0.74 -4.02
C PRO A 26 16.31 1.59 -2.94
N TRP A 27 15.93 2.83 -3.24
CA TRP A 27 15.06 3.65 -2.38
C TRP A 27 13.57 3.57 -2.75
N GLN A 28 13.25 2.92 -3.89
CA GLN A 28 11.90 2.69 -4.36
C GLN A 28 11.78 1.31 -5.01
N TYR A 29 12.51 0.31 -4.51
CA TYR A 29 12.51 -1.00 -5.17
C TYR A 29 11.13 -1.62 -5.00
N ARG A 30 10.67 -2.28 -6.05
CA ARG A 30 9.33 -2.85 -6.17
C ARG A 30 9.45 -4.15 -6.94
N ILE A 31 10.08 -5.15 -6.31
CA ILE A 31 10.45 -6.40 -6.98
C ILE A 31 9.27 -7.36 -6.95
N LEU A 32 8.57 -7.43 -5.83
CA LEU A 32 7.48 -8.38 -5.63
C LEU A 32 6.35 -8.19 -6.65
N ALA A 33 5.87 -6.97 -6.87
CA ALA A 33 4.69 -6.79 -7.70
C ALA A 33 4.91 -7.09 -9.20
N PRO A 34 5.98 -6.60 -9.87
CA PRO A 34 6.27 -6.97 -11.25
C PRO A 34 6.48 -8.48 -11.42
N LEU A 35 7.20 -9.14 -10.49
CA LEU A 35 7.39 -10.58 -10.56
C LEU A 35 6.09 -11.37 -10.34
N ALA A 36 5.21 -10.90 -9.46
CA ALA A 36 3.90 -11.51 -9.28
C ALA A 36 3.04 -11.40 -10.55
N VAL A 37 3.06 -10.25 -11.23
CA VAL A 37 2.38 -10.04 -12.51
C VAL A 37 2.98 -10.93 -13.59
N GLU A 38 4.31 -11.01 -13.66
CA GLU A 38 5.02 -11.89 -14.60
C GLU A 38 4.65 -13.35 -14.40
N GLY A 39 4.62 -13.82 -13.14
CA GLY A 39 4.24 -15.20 -12.84
C GLY A 39 2.81 -15.53 -13.31
N VAL A 40 1.85 -14.62 -13.10
CA VAL A 40 0.48 -14.80 -13.62
C VAL A 40 0.47 -14.75 -15.15
N TYR A 41 1.22 -13.84 -15.76
CA TYR A 41 1.37 -13.76 -17.21
C TYR A 41 1.88 -15.07 -17.79
N GLN A 42 2.96 -15.63 -17.25
CA GLN A 42 3.53 -16.89 -17.72
C GLN A 42 2.54 -18.05 -17.58
N VAL A 43 1.82 -18.16 -16.46
CA VAL A 43 0.79 -19.20 -16.28
C VAL A 43 -0.31 -19.04 -17.31
N MET A 44 -0.82 -17.83 -17.53
CA MET A 44 -1.88 -17.58 -18.53
C MET A 44 -1.39 -17.85 -19.95
N ASP A 45 -0.16 -17.45 -20.27
CA ASP A 45 0.45 -17.64 -21.58
C ASP A 45 0.62 -19.12 -21.93
N HIS A 46 1.03 -19.96 -20.97
CA HIS A 46 1.20 -21.40 -21.16
C HIS A 46 -0.11 -22.21 -20.99
N THR A 47 -1.24 -21.56 -20.70
CA THR A 47 -2.53 -22.24 -20.49
C THR A 47 -3.65 -21.61 -21.32
N ILE A 48 -4.34 -20.61 -20.77
CA ILE A 48 -5.54 -20.00 -21.34
C ILE A 48 -5.26 -19.35 -22.70
N TYR A 49 -4.11 -18.69 -22.84
CA TYR A 49 -3.78 -17.96 -24.06
C TYR A 49 -3.45 -18.86 -25.25
N GLN A 50 -3.12 -20.13 -25.02
CA GLN A 50 -2.96 -21.10 -26.11
C GLN A 50 -4.28 -21.39 -26.85
N ALA A 51 -5.42 -21.13 -26.21
CA ALA A 51 -6.75 -21.30 -26.80
C ALA A 51 -7.30 -20.02 -27.48
N ILE A 52 -6.57 -18.90 -27.45
CA ILE A 52 -7.04 -17.60 -27.93
C ILE A 52 -6.11 -17.09 -29.03
N ASP A 53 -6.66 -16.78 -30.21
CA ASP A 53 -5.92 -16.14 -31.31
C ASP A 53 -5.78 -14.63 -31.07
N PHE A 54 -4.72 -14.23 -30.39
CA PHE A 54 -4.42 -12.82 -30.12
C PHE A 54 -3.98 -12.05 -31.38
N GLU A 55 -3.48 -12.72 -32.41
CA GLU A 55 -3.13 -12.08 -33.69
C GLU A 55 -4.40 -11.61 -34.42
N LEU A 56 -5.46 -12.42 -34.38
CA LEU A 56 -6.76 -12.00 -34.90
C LEU A 56 -7.31 -10.78 -34.15
N ILE A 57 -7.17 -10.73 -32.82
CA ILE A 57 -7.60 -9.58 -32.02
C ILE A 57 -6.79 -8.33 -32.38
N ALA A 58 -5.47 -8.45 -32.48
CA ALA A 58 -4.58 -7.35 -32.88
C ALA A 58 -4.92 -6.81 -34.28
N LYS A 59 -5.18 -7.68 -35.26
CA LYS A 59 -5.63 -7.29 -36.61
C LYS A 59 -6.95 -6.53 -36.58
N ARG A 60 -7.90 -6.93 -35.73
CA ARG A 60 -9.16 -6.17 -35.55
C ARG A 60 -8.90 -4.76 -35.01
N MET A 61 -7.95 -4.61 -34.09
CA MET A 61 -7.58 -3.28 -33.57
C MET A 61 -6.96 -2.37 -34.63
N GLN A 62 -6.24 -2.91 -35.60
CA GLN A 62 -5.70 -2.14 -36.74
C GLN A 62 -6.80 -1.60 -37.66
N SER A 63 -7.96 -2.26 -37.71
CA SER A 63 -9.10 -1.85 -38.55
C SER A 63 -9.99 -0.76 -37.93
N VAL A 64 -9.74 -0.36 -36.68
CA VAL A 64 -10.56 0.63 -35.97
C VAL A 64 -10.26 2.03 -36.49
N ASN A 65 -11.29 2.76 -36.91
CA ASN A 65 -11.15 4.16 -37.29
C ASN A 65 -10.84 5.02 -36.04
N LEU A 66 -9.73 5.75 -36.09
CA LEU A 66 -9.24 6.62 -35.01
C LEU A 66 -9.71 8.07 -35.16
N GLU A 67 -10.34 8.42 -36.29
CA GLU A 67 -10.83 9.77 -36.54
C GLU A 67 -11.86 10.19 -35.48
N GLY A 68 -11.65 11.38 -34.89
CA GLY A 68 -12.52 11.93 -33.84
C GLY A 68 -12.37 11.27 -32.45
N LYS A 69 -11.41 10.36 -32.25
CA LYS A 69 -11.11 9.79 -30.93
C LYS A 69 -10.17 10.68 -30.13
N ASP A 70 -10.27 10.63 -28.81
CA ASP A 70 -9.32 11.32 -27.92
C ASP A 70 -7.92 10.65 -27.92
N ASP A 71 -6.92 11.35 -27.39
CA ASP A 71 -5.52 10.91 -27.34
C ASP A 71 -5.34 9.59 -26.56
N ILE A 72 -6.11 9.41 -25.48
CA ILE A 72 -6.04 8.22 -24.62
C ILE A 72 -6.53 6.99 -25.37
N THR A 73 -7.68 7.12 -26.03
CA THR A 73 -8.31 6.07 -26.83
C THR A 73 -7.43 5.72 -28.02
N THR A 74 -6.88 6.73 -28.69
CA THR A 74 -5.95 6.55 -29.82
C THR A 74 -4.71 5.78 -29.39
N THR A 75 -4.11 6.17 -28.25
CA THR A 75 -2.93 5.50 -27.69
C THR A 75 -3.25 4.06 -27.30
N LEU A 76 -4.39 3.82 -26.65
CA LEU A 76 -4.83 2.48 -26.25
C LEU A 76 -5.01 1.56 -27.46
N ILE A 77 -5.74 2.01 -28.48
CA ILE A 77 -5.98 1.22 -29.70
C ILE A 77 -4.66 0.94 -30.41
N THR A 78 -3.80 1.94 -30.55
CA THR A 78 -2.48 1.78 -31.19
C THR A 78 -1.64 0.73 -30.45
N ARG A 79 -1.57 0.79 -29.12
CA ARG A 79 -0.84 -0.20 -28.32
C ARG A 79 -1.48 -1.59 -28.42
N ALA A 80 -2.80 -1.68 -28.47
CA ALA A 80 -3.53 -2.94 -28.63
C ALA A 80 -3.33 -3.58 -30.02
N GLN A 81 -2.67 -2.93 -30.97
CA GLN A 81 -2.21 -3.58 -32.20
C GLN A 81 -1.06 -4.56 -31.94
N ASN A 82 -0.43 -4.52 -30.76
CA ASN A 82 0.53 -5.52 -30.31
C ASN A 82 -0.17 -6.61 -29.47
N PRO A 83 -0.16 -7.89 -29.89
CA PRO A 83 -0.72 -9.01 -29.12
C PRO A 83 -0.21 -9.09 -27.68
N ASP A 84 1.08 -8.87 -27.45
CA ASP A 84 1.69 -8.97 -26.11
C ASP A 84 1.17 -7.89 -25.16
N TYR A 85 0.90 -6.69 -25.70
CA TYR A 85 0.28 -5.62 -24.93
C TYR A 85 -1.14 -6.02 -24.47
N ILE A 86 -1.94 -6.64 -25.34
CA ILE A 86 -3.28 -7.11 -24.98
C ILE A 86 -3.20 -8.18 -23.89
N LYS A 87 -2.34 -9.19 -24.09
CA LYS A 87 -2.11 -10.27 -23.11
C LYS A 87 -1.75 -9.67 -21.74
N TYR A 88 -0.75 -8.78 -21.70
CA TYR A 88 -0.35 -8.12 -20.47
C TYR A 88 -1.48 -7.29 -19.86
N LEU A 89 -2.24 -6.53 -20.66
CA LEU A 89 -3.35 -5.72 -20.17
C LEU A 89 -4.43 -6.56 -19.47
N ILE A 90 -4.75 -7.74 -20.02
CA ILE A 90 -5.68 -8.69 -19.39
C ILE A 90 -5.14 -9.14 -18.03
N VAL A 91 -3.88 -9.58 -17.96
CA VAL A 91 -3.23 -9.99 -16.69
C VAL A 91 -3.25 -8.84 -15.70
N PHE A 92 -2.86 -7.65 -16.12
CA PHE A 92 -2.83 -6.46 -15.27
C PHE A 92 -4.22 -6.17 -14.68
N ILE A 93 -5.27 -6.19 -15.50
CA ILE A 93 -6.65 -5.98 -15.04
C ILE A 93 -7.08 -7.06 -14.04
N LEU A 94 -6.81 -8.33 -14.34
CA LEU A 94 -7.19 -9.46 -13.48
C LEU A 94 -6.47 -9.41 -12.12
N VAL A 95 -5.15 -9.22 -12.13
CA VAL A 95 -4.34 -9.09 -10.91
C VAL A 95 -4.81 -7.88 -10.10
N ARG A 96 -5.07 -6.76 -10.76
CA ARG A 96 -5.60 -5.56 -10.09
C ARG A 96 -6.93 -5.83 -9.42
N TRP A 97 -7.86 -6.44 -10.14
CA TRP A 97 -9.19 -6.75 -9.64
C TRP A 97 -9.12 -7.71 -8.45
N ALA A 98 -8.32 -8.78 -8.56
CA ALA A 98 -8.12 -9.75 -7.49
C ALA A 98 -7.50 -9.11 -6.23
N LEU A 99 -6.47 -8.28 -6.39
CA LEU A 99 -5.83 -7.58 -5.27
C LEU A 99 -6.78 -6.60 -4.58
N ASN A 100 -7.62 -5.89 -5.34
CA ASN A 100 -8.62 -5.00 -4.75
C ASN A 100 -9.68 -5.80 -3.97
N ILE A 101 -10.22 -6.88 -4.54
CA ILE A 101 -11.16 -7.75 -3.82
C ILE A 101 -10.55 -8.29 -2.54
N LEU A 102 -9.30 -8.77 -2.61
CA LEU A 102 -8.58 -9.24 -1.44
C LEU A 102 -8.44 -8.14 -0.39
N LEU A 103 -8.12 -6.91 -0.80
CA LEU A 103 -8.06 -5.76 0.10
C LEU A 103 -9.40 -5.49 0.81
N PHE A 104 -10.51 -5.50 0.07
CA PHE A 104 -11.85 -5.36 0.67
C PHE A 104 -12.15 -6.48 1.68
N ILE A 105 -11.85 -7.74 1.35
CA ILE A 105 -12.07 -8.89 2.24
C ILE A 105 -11.24 -8.74 3.51
N VAL A 106 -9.94 -8.44 3.38
CA VAL A 106 -9.04 -8.30 4.53
C VAL A 106 -9.43 -7.10 5.40
N LEU A 107 -9.88 -5.99 4.80
CA LEU A 107 -10.40 -4.84 5.54
C LEU A 107 -11.63 -5.21 6.37
N ILE A 108 -12.58 -5.96 5.79
CA ILE A 108 -13.75 -6.44 6.53
C ILE A 108 -13.31 -7.29 7.73
N LEU A 109 -12.38 -8.23 7.53
CA LEU A 109 -11.88 -9.10 8.58
C LEU A 109 -11.18 -8.30 9.69
N TYR A 110 -10.39 -7.29 9.32
CA TYR A 110 -9.64 -6.46 10.25
C TYR A 110 -10.55 -5.47 11.01
N TRP A 111 -11.44 -4.75 10.31
CA TRP A 111 -12.31 -3.73 10.92
C TRP A 111 -13.37 -4.30 11.86
N ARG A 112 -13.81 -5.55 11.63
CA ARG A 112 -14.66 -6.28 12.58
C ARG A 112 -14.02 -6.47 13.95
N LEU A 113 -12.69 -6.37 14.08
CA LEU A 113 -12.01 -6.43 15.37
C LEU A 113 -12.23 -5.18 16.23
N PHE A 114 -12.77 -4.10 15.66
CA PHE A 114 -12.99 -2.82 16.34
C PHE A 114 -14.46 -2.43 16.47
N THR A 115 -15.37 -3.13 15.78
CA THR A 115 -16.80 -2.89 15.88
C THR A 115 -17.63 -4.13 15.55
N ASP A 116 -18.65 -4.39 16.36
CA ASP A 116 -19.66 -5.41 16.12
C ASP A 116 -20.82 -4.90 15.24
N ASN A 117 -20.89 -3.58 15.00
CA ASN A 117 -21.98 -2.96 14.26
C ASN A 117 -21.79 -3.12 12.74
N LYS A 118 -22.56 -4.02 12.12
CA LYS A 118 -22.54 -4.29 10.67
C LYS A 118 -22.82 -3.06 9.81
N TYR A 119 -23.69 -2.14 10.26
CA TYR A 119 -24.02 -0.93 9.49
C TYR A 119 -22.87 0.06 9.50
N LEU A 120 -22.19 0.19 10.64
CA LEU A 120 -20.99 1.01 10.75
C LEU A 120 -19.87 0.46 9.86
N LEU A 121 -19.74 -0.87 9.77
CA LEU A 121 -18.81 -1.53 8.86
C LEU A 121 -19.16 -1.25 7.38
N TYR A 122 -20.43 -1.36 6.99
CA TYR A 122 -20.86 -1.04 5.62
C TYR A 122 -20.62 0.42 5.27
N LEU A 123 -20.89 1.34 6.21
CA LEU A 123 -20.60 2.75 6.03
C LEU A 123 -19.10 2.98 5.82
N ALA A 124 -18.23 2.32 6.61
CA ALA A 124 -16.79 2.41 6.44
C ALA A 124 -16.32 1.86 5.08
N LEU A 125 -16.95 0.82 4.54
CA LEU A 125 -16.66 0.31 3.18
C LEU A 125 -17.06 1.29 2.07
N LEU A 126 -18.15 2.03 2.25
CA LEU A 126 -18.54 3.10 1.32
C LEU A 126 -17.50 4.23 1.34
N PHE A 127 -17.11 4.68 2.53
CA PHE A 127 -16.03 5.66 2.68
C PHE A 127 -14.71 5.15 2.11
N PHE A 128 -14.39 3.88 2.32
CA PHE A 128 -13.20 3.27 1.74
C PHE A 128 -13.22 3.30 0.22
N SER A 129 -14.35 3.00 -0.41
CA SER A 129 -14.49 3.04 -1.86
C SER A 129 -14.25 4.44 -2.40
N LEU A 130 -14.74 5.47 -1.71
CA LEU A 130 -14.47 6.87 -2.05
C LEU A 130 -12.98 7.24 -1.87
N ILE A 131 -12.40 6.88 -0.72
CA ILE A 131 -10.97 7.08 -0.41
C ILE A 131 -10.08 6.43 -1.47
N LEU A 132 -10.44 5.20 -1.88
CA LEU A 132 -9.73 4.44 -2.90
C LEU A 132 -9.81 5.13 -4.26
N GLY A 133 -10.98 5.64 -4.65
CA GLY A 133 -11.18 6.42 -5.87
C GLY A 133 -10.30 7.69 -5.92
N ASN A 134 -10.23 8.43 -4.82
CA ASN A 134 -9.35 9.61 -4.69
C ASN A 134 -7.87 9.24 -4.63
N SER A 135 -7.53 8.02 -4.23
CA SER A 135 -6.15 7.53 -4.17
C SER A 135 -5.57 7.12 -5.53
N VAL A 136 -6.35 7.13 -6.62
CA VAL A 136 -5.88 6.71 -7.95
C VAL A 136 -5.19 7.84 -8.72
N ASN A 137 -5.37 9.11 -8.33
CA ASN A 137 -4.86 10.24 -9.09
C ASN A 137 -3.33 10.16 -9.29
N ASP A 138 -2.87 10.33 -10.54
CA ASP A 138 -1.46 10.27 -10.97
C ASP A 138 -0.69 8.99 -10.53
N SER A 139 -1.41 7.93 -10.17
CA SER A 139 -0.87 6.79 -9.43
C SER A 139 -1.04 5.44 -10.10
N ASP A 140 -2.12 5.31 -10.88
CA ASP A 140 -2.78 4.05 -11.23
C ASP A 140 -2.92 3.08 -10.05
N PHE A 141 -2.94 3.56 -8.80
CA PHE A 141 -2.93 2.73 -7.60
C PHE A 141 -2.03 1.48 -7.71
N SER A 142 -0.72 1.72 -7.88
CA SER A 142 0.27 0.67 -8.16
C SER A 142 0.17 -0.54 -7.23
N PHE A 143 0.32 -1.76 -7.76
CA PHE A 143 0.19 -3.01 -7.02
C PHE A 143 0.99 -3.06 -5.71
N ASN A 144 2.21 -2.52 -5.70
CA ASN A 144 3.03 -2.45 -4.48
C ASN A 144 2.33 -1.69 -3.34
N THR A 145 1.54 -0.66 -3.65
CA THR A 145 0.75 0.07 -2.64
C THR A 145 -0.39 -0.80 -2.09
N ILE A 146 -1.07 -1.58 -2.93
CA ILE A 146 -2.09 -2.53 -2.45
C ILE A 146 -1.46 -3.58 -1.55
N ILE A 147 -0.34 -4.14 -1.98
CA ILE A 147 0.40 -5.16 -1.23
C ILE A 147 0.87 -4.60 0.12
N ASP A 148 1.37 -3.36 0.19
CA ASP A 148 1.68 -2.70 1.46
C ASP A 148 0.46 -2.69 2.39
N ASN A 149 -0.69 -2.20 1.91
CA ASN A 149 -1.92 -2.17 2.71
C ASN A 149 -2.29 -3.56 3.20
N LEU A 150 -2.23 -4.58 2.34
CA LEU A 150 -2.49 -5.97 2.72
C LEU A 150 -1.53 -6.47 3.80
N LEU A 151 -0.22 -6.26 3.65
CA LEU A 151 0.80 -6.71 4.60
C LEU A 151 0.61 -6.07 5.97
N TYR A 152 0.33 -4.76 6.03
CA TYR A 152 0.05 -4.07 7.28
C TYR A 152 -1.25 -4.54 7.92
N LEU A 153 -2.32 -4.75 7.14
CA LEU A 153 -3.58 -5.28 7.66
C LEU A 153 -3.41 -6.71 8.20
N PHE A 154 -2.69 -7.58 7.49
CA PHE A 154 -2.36 -8.92 7.96
C PHE A 154 -1.54 -8.88 9.26
N ALA A 155 -0.54 -8.00 9.34
CA ALA A 155 0.22 -7.81 10.57
C ALA A 155 -0.68 -7.36 11.73
N GLY A 156 -1.60 -6.42 11.47
CA GLY A 156 -2.60 -5.97 12.43
C GLY A 156 -3.52 -7.10 12.91
N ILE A 157 -4.02 -7.94 11.99
CA ILE A 157 -4.82 -9.13 12.33
C ILE A 157 -4.02 -10.09 13.20
N VAL A 158 -2.76 -10.38 12.84
CA VAL A 158 -1.87 -11.27 13.61
C VAL A 158 -1.66 -10.74 15.03
N ILE A 159 -1.39 -9.44 15.18
CA ILE A 159 -1.18 -8.78 16.47
C ILE A 159 -2.45 -8.83 17.32
N LEU A 160 -3.58 -8.37 16.78
CA LEU A 160 -4.85 -8.24 17.52
C LEU A 160 -5.43 -9.60 17.91
N GLN A 161 -5.35 -10.60 17.03
CA GLN A 161 -5.81 -11.95 17.31
C GLN A 161 -4.78 -12.79 18.08
N LYS A 162 -3.63 -12.22 18.48
CA LYS A 162 -2.55 -12.91 19.19
C LYS A 162 -2.11 -14.22 18.48
N ARG A 163 -2.06 -14.19 17.14
CA ARG A 163 -1.59 -15.33 16.33
C ARG A 163 -0.10 -15.56 16.54
N HIS A 164 0.38 -16.74 16.12
CA HIS A 164 1.79 -17.11 16.30
C HIS A 164 2.74 -16.07 15.66
N PRO A 165 3.77 -15.56 16.37
CA PRO A 165 4.63 -14.49 15.87
C PRO A 165 5.42 -14.79 14.58
N ILE A 166 5.54 -16.07 14.20
CA ILE A 166 6.16 -16.47 12.92
C ILE A 166 5.52 -15.78 11.72
N TYR A 167 4.21 -15.48 11.78
CA TYR A 167 3.55 -14.77 10.69
C TYR A 167 4.10 -13.35 10.50
N ILE A 168 4.57 -12.69 11.57
CA ILE A 168 5.25 -11.38 11.46
C ILE A 168 6.57 -11.51 10.70
N VAL A 169 7.32 -12.60 10.94
CA VAL A 169 8.55 -12.89 10.20
C VAL A 169 8.26 -13.09 8.71
N LEU A 170 7.25 -13.92 8.38
CA LEU A 170 6.86 -14.16 7.00
C LEU A 170 6.38 -12.88 6.29
N ILE A 171 5.56 -12.07 6.97
CA ILE A 171 5.09 -10.78 6.46
C ILE A 171 6.27 -9.82 6.24
N ALA A 172 7.25 -9.78 7.16
CA ALA A 172 8.43 -8.93 7.02
C ALA A 172 9.32 -9.35 5.84
N ILE A 173 9.49 -10.67 5.61
CA ILE A 173 10.20 -11.20 4.44
C ILE A 173 9.49 -10.75 3.16
N ILE A 174 8.18 -10.98 3.03
CA ILE A 174 7.42 -10.58 1.83
C ILE A 174 7.47 -9.06 1.65
N GLY A 175 7.29 -8.29 2.74
CA GLY A 175 7.37 -6.84 2.73
C GLY A 175 8.73 -6.30 2.32
N SER A 176 9.81 -7.00 2.67
CA SER A 176 11.17 -6.64 2.27
C SER A 176 11.44 -6.77 0.77
N PHE A 177 10.65 -7.56 0.02
CA PHE A 177 10.67 -7.58 -1.45
C PHE A 177 9.70 -6.57 -2.08
N ASN A 178 8.75 -6.05 -1.29
CA ASN A 178 7.74 -5.11 -1.77
C ASN A 178 8.24 -3.66 -1.68
N ARG A 179 8.50 -3.16 -0.46
CA ARG A 179 8.90 -1.76 -0.17
C ARG A 179 9.62 -1.63 1.17
N GLU A 180 10.49 -0.61 1.25
CA GLU A 180 11.29 -0.25 2.41
C GLU A 180 10.44 0.07 3.64
N THR A 181 9.26 0.67 3.42
CA THR A 181 8.34 1.07 4.47
C THR A 181 7.93 -0.10 5.37
N SER A 182 7.92 -1.34 4.85
CA SER A 182 7.63 -2.57 5.60
C SER A 182 8.55 -2.81 6.81
N ILE A 183 9.69 -2.11 6.89
CA ILE A 183 10.58 -2.08 8.06
C ILE A 183 9.85 -1.70 9.37
N MET A 184 8.71 -1.01 9.27
CA MET A 184 7.95 -0.62 10.46
C MET A 184 7.07 -1.76 11.02
N ILE A 185 6.85 -2.84 10.26
CA ILE A 185 5.99 -3.97 10.71
C ILE A 185 6.56 -4.67 11.95
N PRO A 186 7.87 -5.05 12.00
CA PRO A 186 8.44 -5.66 13.20
C PRO A 186 8.41 -4.76 14.42
N GLY A 187 8.59 -3.45 14.22
CA GLY A 187 8.51 -2.43 15.28
C GLY A 187 7.08 -2.29 15.81
N LEU A 188 6.09 -2.24 14.93
CA LEU A 188 4.68 -2.22 15.31
C LEU A 188 4.30 -3.46 16.13
N TYR A 189 4.76 -4.65 15.72
CA TYR A 189 4.56 -5.88 16.50
C TYR A 189 5.20 -5.78 17.88
N PHE A 190 6.48 -5.41 17.96
CA PHE A 190 7.22 -5.32 19.22
C PHE A 190 6.56 -4.36 20.21
N LEU A 191 6.28 -3.13 19.78
CA LEU A 191 5.69 -2.11 20.63
C LEU A 191 4.33 -2.56 21.19
N ASN A 192 3.56 -3.33 20.42
CA ASN A 192 2.30 -3.92 20.88
C ASN A 192 2.43 -5.05 21.90
N GLN A 193 3.63 -5.56 22.13
CA GLN A 193 3.90 -6.53 23.20
C GLN A 193 4.38 -5.86 24.48
N VAL A 194 4.81 -4.59 24.42
CA VAL A 194 5.42 -3.90 25.57
C VAL A 194 4.34 -3.41 26.53
N ASP A 195 4.45 -3.77 27.81
CA ASP A 195 3.65 -3.15 28.87
C ASP A 195 4.25 -1.79 29.27
N PHE A 196 3.77 -0.73 28.64
CA PHE A 196 4.21 0.63 28.91
C PHE A 196 3.88 1.13 30.32
N LYS A 197 2.98 0.48 31.08
CA LYS A 197 2.67 0.88 32.46
C LYS A 197 3.78 0.49 33.43
N ASN A 198 4.44 -0.63 33.17
CA ASN A 198 5.50 -1.19 34.01
C ASN A 198 6.82 -1.22 33.25
N LEU A 199 7.19 -0.08 32.64
CA LEU A 199 8.37 0.02 31.80
C LEU A 199 9.65 -0.10 32.66
N SER A 200 10.30 -1.25 32.60
CA SER A 200 11.63 -1.47 33.15
C SER A 200 12.49 -2.24 32.15
N ILE A 201 13.81 -1.99 32.16
CA ILE A 201 14.76 -2.71 31.30
C ILE A 201 14.66 -4.23 31.56
N HIS A 202 14.49 -4.63 32.83
CA HIS A 202 14.33 -6.03 33.19
C HIS A 202 13.08 -6.66 32.57
N ASN A 203 11.93 -5.94 32.59
CA ASN A 203 10.69 -6.42 31.99
C ASN A 203 10.81 -6.54 30.47
N ILE A 204 11.46 -5.58 29.81
CA ILE A 204 11.70 -5.63 28.36
C ILE A 204 12.60 -6.82 28.02
N LEU A 205 13.75 -6.97 28.69
CA LEU A 205 14.68 -8.09 28.45
C LEU A 205 14.06 -9.46 28.78
N GLY A 206 13.08 -9.50 29.68
CA GLY A 206 12.26 -10.68 29.97
C GLY A 206 11.39 -11.14 28.80
N MET A 207 11.07 -10.25 27.84
CA MET A 207 10.23 -10.54 26.66
C MET A 207 11.01 -11.26 25.55
N LYS A 208 11.66 -12.38 25.89
CA LYS A 208 12.52 -13.15 24.98
C LYS A 208 11.85 -13.42 23.64
N LYS A 209 10.61 -13.94 23.65
CA LYS A 209 9.86 -14.28 22.42
C LYS A 209 9.65 -13.06 21.51
N PRO A 210 8.95 -11.97 21.93
CA PRO A 210 8.80 -10.77 21.11
C PRO A 210 10.12 -10.22 20.58
N ILE A 211 11.16 -10.13 21.44
CA ILE A 211 12.49 -9.64 21.04
C ILE A 211 13.07 -10.53 19.94
N THR A 212 13.07 -11.85 20.11
CA THR A 212 13.62 -12.78 19.12
C THR A 212 12.92 -12.65 17.77
N TYR A 213 11.58 -12.66 17.74
CA TYR A 213 10.85 -12.57 16.47
C TYR A 213 11.04 -11.22 15.78
N THR A 214 11.07 -10.11 16.54
CA THR A 214 11.36 -8.78 16.00
C THR A 214 12.79 -8.70 15.47
N ALA A 215 13.77 -9.19 16.22
CA ALA A 215 15.18 -9.19 15.82
C ALA A 215 15.41 -10.03 14.55
N VAL A 216 14.85 -11.24 14.50
CA VAL A 216 14.90 -12.11 13.31
C VAL A 216 14.22 -11.44 12.11
N SER A 217 13.06 -10.81 12.31
CA SER A 217 12.36 -10.09 11.23
C SER A 217 13.21 -8.94 10.68
N TYR A 218 13.85 -8.14 11.56
CA TYR A 218 14.77 -7.09 11.12
C TYR A 218 16.00 -7.65 10.41
N LEU A 219 16.63 -8.69 10.95
CA LEU A 219 17.80 -9.32 10.35
C LEU A 219 17.51 -9.79 8.93
N LEU A 220 16.39 -10.51 8.74
CA LEU A 220 15.98 -11.01 7.42
C LEU A 220 15.58 -9.87 6.48
N PHE A 221 14.86 -8.87 6.97
CA PHE A 221 14.53 -7.68 6.20
C PHE A 221 15.78 -6.99 5.67
N PHE A 222 16.76 -6.72 6.55
CA PHE A 222 18.01 -6.06 6.15
C PHE A 222 18.86 -6.94 5.24
N ALA A 223 18.92 -8.25 5.47
CA ALA A 223 19.64 -9.17 4.60
C ALA A 223 19.07 -9.14 3.16
N ILE A 224 17.75 -9.17 3.01
CA ILE A 224 17.09 -9.09 1.70
C ILE A 224 17.29 -7.71 1.08
N PHE A 225 17.08 -6.64 1.86
CA PHE A 225 17.26 -5.25 1.43
C PHE A 225 18.70 -4.94 0.94
N ILE A 226 19.71 -5.50 1.61
CA ILE A 226 21.12 -5.41 1.21
C ILE A 226 21.38 -6.31 0.01
N GLY A 227 20.88 -7.55 0.01
CA GLY A 227 21.04 -8.48 -1.12
C GLY A 227 20.48 -7.93 -2.43
N ILE A 228 19.30 -7.32 -2.39
CA ILE A 228 18.71 -6.61 -3.53
C ILE A 228 19.65 -5.52 -4.05
N ARG A 229 20.24 -4.71 -3.15
CA ARG A 229 21.20 -3.65 -3.51
C ARG A 229 22.50 -4.19 -4.11
N MET A 230 23.00 -5.29 -3.58
CA MET A 230 24.22 -5.92 -4.10
C MET A 230 23.97 -6.51 -5.49
N HIS A 231 22.77 -7.06 -5.73
CA HIS A 231 22.43 -7.68 -7.01
C HIS A 231 22.13 -6.66 -8.11
N PHE A 232 21.33 -5.64 -7.82
CA PHE A 232 20.89 -4.65 -8.82
C PHE A 232 21.70 -3.36 -8.84
N GLY A 233 22.59 -3.15 -7.87
CA GLY A 233 23.37 -1.93 -7.72
C GLY A 233 22.61 -0.79 -7.02
N TYR A 234 23.34 0.28 -6.72
CA TYR A 234 22.77 1.50 -6.14
C TYR A 234 22.46 2.55 -7.21
N VAL A 235 21.20 2.99 -7.29
CA VAL A 235 20.78 4.12 -8.14
C VAL A 235 20.22 5.23 -7.24
N PRO A 236 20.71 6.48 -7.35
CA PRO A 236 20.16 7.61 -6.60
C PRO A 236 18.66 7.78 -6.83
N GLN A 237 17.91 8.20 -5.80
CA GLN A 237 16.47 8.41 -5.90
C GLN A 237 16.09 9.32 -7.09
N GLU A 238 15.06 8.94 -7.87
CA GLU A 238 14.52 9.81 -8.91
C GLU A 238 14.00 11.11 -8.29
N GLN A 239 14.57 12.25 -8.70
CA GLN A 239 14.16 13.55 -8.23
C GLN A 239 12.88 13.98 -8.96
N TRP A 240 11.81 14.26 -8.21
CA TRP A 240 10.61 14.87 -8.77
C TRP A 240 10.64 16.37 -8.47
N ARG A 241 11.04 17.17 -9.45
CA ARG A 241 11.23 18.64 -9.38
C ARG A 241 12.28 19.13 -8.36
N VAL A 242 12.39 18.49 -7.20
CA VAL A 242 13.30 18.77 -6.11
C VAL A 242 13.83 17.46 -5.52
N PRO A 243 15.03 17.46 -4.90
CA PRO A 243 15.55 16.30 -4.19
C PRO A 243 14.75 15.99 -2.91
N ALA A 244 14.82 14.75 -2.45
CA ALA A 244 14.33 14.35 -1.13
C ALA A 244 15.00 15.14 0.00
N GLY A 245 14.38 15.16 1.17
CA GLY A 245 14.83 15.93 2.33
C GLY A 245 14.03 17.21 2.55
N LEU A 246 14.70 18.23 3.08
CA LEU A 246 14.08 19.53 3.36
C LEU A 246 13.47 20.22 2.13
N PRO A 247 14.06 20.15 0.91
CA PRO A 247 13.44 20.73 -0.28
C PRO A 247 12.09 20.09 -0.63
N MET A 248 11.98 18.77 -0.52
CA MET A 248 10.71 18.05 -0.72
C MET A 248 9.68 18.39 0.36
N LEU A 249 10.10 18.50 1.62
CA LEU A 249 9.22 18.94 2.70
C LEU A 249 8.68 20.35 2.43
N LYS A 250 9.54 21.28 2.00
CA LYS A 250 9.15 22.64 1.61
C LYS A 250 8.17 22.62 0.42
N LEU A 251 8.40 21.76 -0.57
CA LEU A 251 7.49 21.59 -1.69
C LEU A 251 6.11 21.11 -1.22
N ASN A 252 6.07 20.10 -0.35
CA ASN A 252 4.83 19.50 0.14
C ASN A 252 4.05 20.38 1.13
N MET A 253 4.71 21.32 1.81
CA MET A 253 4.08 22.16 2.84
C MET A 253 3.84 23.61 2.38
N LEU A 254 4.76 24.20 1.61
CA LEU A 254 4.85 25.65 1.45
C LEU A 254 4.83 26.11 -0.03
N SER A 255 4.47 25.25 -0.98
CA SER A 255 4.45 25.60 -2.41
C SER A 255 3.05 25.55 -3.02
N LEU A 256 2.85 26.05 -4.24
CA LEU A 256 1.57 25.86 -4.94
C LEU A 256 1.22 24.38 -5.16
N VAL A 257 2.21 23.48 -5.17
CA VAL A 257 2.00 22.02 -5.22
C VAL A 257 1.44 21.49 -3.89
N SER A 258 1.70 22.17 -2.76
CA SER A 258 1.12 21.79 -1.47
C SER A 258 -0.39 21.94 -1.47
N VAL A 259 -0.93 22.98 -2.14
CA VAL A 259 -2.38 23.17 -2.27
C VAL A 259 -3.05 21.96 -2.92
N LYS A 260 -2.52 21.48 -4.07
CA LYS A 260 -2.99 20.22 -4.68
C LYS A 260 -2.84 19.06 -3.70
N SER A 261 -1.68 18.94 -3.05
CA SER A 261 -1.43 17.86 -2.09
C SER A 261 -2.44 17.84 -0.94
N TYR A 262 -2.85 19.00 -0.43
CA TYR A 262 -3.84 19.11 0.64
C TYR A 262 -5.22 18.63 0.22
N PHE A 263 -5.68 18.97 -0.99
CA PHE A 263 -6.96 18.47 -1.51
C PHE A 263 -6.93 16.96 -1.77
N GLU A 264 -5.85 16.44 -2.35
CA GLU A 264 -5.69 14.99 -2.58
C GLU A 264 -5.59 14.20 -1.27
N MET A 265 -4.83 14.71 -0.30
CA MET A 265 -4.75 14.15 1.04
C MET A 265 -6.09 14.25 1.76
N TYR A 266 -6.84 15.34 1.59
CA TYR A 266 -8.18 15.47 2.15
C TYR A 266 -9.12 14.37 1.61
N GLY A 267 -9.07 14.07 0.31
CA GLY A 267 -9.86 12.99 -0.29
C GLY A 267 -9.52 11.58 0.24
N THR A 268 -8.34 11.39 0.83
CA THR A 268 -7.84 10.08 1.25
C THR A 268 -7.79 9.89 2.76
N VAL A 269 -7.37 10.91 3.50
CA VAL A 269 -7.20 10.92 4.96
C VAL A 269 -8.43 11.55 5.65
N LEU A 270 -9.20 12.38 4.93
CA LEU A 270 -10.35 13.14 5.43
C LEU A 270 -9.96 13.99 6.66
N PHE A 271 -10.96 14.44 7.43
CA PHE A 271 -10.76 15.05 8.75
C PHE A 271 -10.47 14.02 9.86
N LEU A 272 -10.19 12.75 9.53
CA LEU A 272 -10.00 11.69 10.52
C LEU A 272 -8.94 12.00 11.58
N PRO A 273 -7.74 12.54 11.25
CA PRO A 273 -6.71 12.83 12.24
C PRO A 273 -7.20 13.78 13.34
N PHE A 274 -8.10 14.71 13.03
CA PHE A 274 -8.64 15.66 14.02
C PHE A 274 -9.74 15.01 14.87
N LEU A 275 -10.62 14.24 14.23
CA LEU A 275 -11.74 13.58 14.91
C LEU A 275 -11.28 12.57 15.96
N ILE A 276 -10.16 11.88 15.71
CA ILE A 276 -9.65 10.88 16.66
C ILE A 276 -9.09 11.50 17.94
N PHE A 277 -8.71 12.79 17.96
CA PHE A 277 -8.23 13.42 19.20
C PHE A 277 -9.31 13.49 20.27
N PHE A 278 -10.59 13.57 19.90
CA PHE A 278 -11.73 13.57 20.84
C PHE A 278 -11.87 12.26 21.63
N GLY A 279 -11.29 11.16 21.12
CA GLY A 279 -11.46 9.82 21.67
C GLY A 279 -10.22 9.20 22.29
N LEU A 280 -9.09 9.92 22.43
CA LEU A 280 -7.78 9.30 22.70
C LEU A 280 -7.76 8.29 23.86
N LYS A 281 -8.48 8.57 24.95
CA LYS A 281 -8.55 7.70 26.13
C LYS A 281 -9.41 6.44 25.95
N LYS A 282 -10.20 6.36 24.88
CA LYS A 282 -11.19 5.30 24.62
C LYS A 282 -10.67 4.23 23.66
N TYR A 283 -9.53 4.46 23.02
CA TYR A 283 -9.00 3.54 22.03
C TYR A 283 -8.28 2.36 22.66
N SER A 284 -8.28 1.25 21.92
CA SER A 284 -7.46 0.10 22.25
C SER A 284 -5.98 0.47 22.25
N HIS A 285 -5.20 -0.22 23.08
CA HIS A 285 -3.76 -0.01 23.18
C HIS A 285 -3.06 -0.09 21.81
N TYR A 286 -3.50 -1.03 20.98
CA TYR A 286 -2.98 -1.20 19.62
C TYR A 286 -3.15 0.03 18.74
N LEU A 287 -4.33 0.65 18.74
CA LEU A 287 -4.57 1.85 17.94
C LEU A 287 -3.80 3.06 18.47
N ILE A 288 -3.62 3.17 19.78
CA ILE A 288 -2.81 4.23 20.39
C ILE A 288 -1.34 4.09 19.96
N ILE A 289 -0.77 2.88 20.06
CA ILE A 289 0.60 2.62 19.59
C ILE A 289 0.71 2.93 18.11
N GLY A 290 -0.19 2.40 17.29
CA GLY A 290 -0.16 2.64 15.85
C GLY A 290 -0.29 4.12 15.52
N PHE A 291 -1.12 4.88 16.25
CA PHE A 291 -1.25 6.31 16.06
C PHE A 291 0.03 7.08 16.40
N PHE A 292 0.71 6.77 17.52
CA PHE A 292 1.92 7.49 17.93
C PHE A 292 3.21 6.99 17.28
N TYR A 293 3.25 5.75 16.79
CA TYR A 293 4.41 5.18 16.12
C TYR A 293 4.28 5.22 14.60
N LEU A 294 3.26 4.57 14.05
CA LEU A 294 3.15 4.36 12.62
C LEU A 294 2.78 5.66 11.90
N VAL A 295 1.71 6.35 12.33
CA VAL A 295 1.19 7.53 11.63
C VAL A 295 2.24 8.64 11.48
N PRO A 296 2.89 9.16 12.53
CA PRO A 296 3.84 10.27 12.39
C PRO A 296 5.07 9.88 11.58
N VAL A 297 5.64 8.69 11.81
CA VAL A 297 6.83 8.24 11.07
C VAL A 297 6.48 8.03 9.59
N TRP A 298 5.31 7.46 9.30
CA TRP A 298 4.83 7.25 7.94
C TRP A 298 4.62 8.57 7.20
N PHE A 299 3.95 9.54 7.83
CA PHE A 299 3.74 10.88 7.26
C PHE A 299 5.07 11.60 7.06
N ALA A 300 5.99 11.54 8.04
CA ALA A 300 7.30 12.18 7.94
C ALA A 300 8.10 11.63 6.77
N ILE A 301 8.21 10.30 6.63
CA ILE A 301 8.91 9.67 5.50
C ILE A 301 8.30 10.14 4.18
N HIS A 302 6.98 10.10 4.03
CA HIS A 302 6.36 10.42 2.75
C HIS A 302 6.37 11.93 2.42
N LEU A 303 6.28 12.82 3.41
CA LEU A 303 6.39 14.26 3.21
C LEU A 303 7.82 14.70 2.88
N VAL A 304 8.84 13.94 3.28
CA VAL A 304 10.25 14.26 3.07
C VAL A 304 10.83 13.55 1.85
N MET A 305 10.33 12.37 1.49
CA MET A 305 10.92 11.57 0.41
C MET A 305 10.22 11.73 -0.94
N VAL A 306 8.91 11.97 -0.95
CA VAL A 306 8.11 11.94 -2.18
C VAL A 306 7.05 13.05 -2.17
N VAL A 307 6.37 13.24 -3.29
CA VAL A 307 5.32 14.27 -3.37
C VAL A 307 4.03 13.78 -2.71
N ALA A 308 3.49 14.60 -1.82
CA ALA A 308 2.35 14.24 -0.99
C ALA A 308 1.02 14.17 -1.74
N TYR A 309 0.89 14.80 -2.91
CA TYR A 309 -0.31 14.63 -3.76
C TYR A 309 -0.48 13.19 -4.28
N GLN A 310 0.53 12.33 -4.16
CA GLN A 310 0.39 10.88 -4.33
C GLN A 310 -0.32 10.26 -3.13
N SER A 311 -1.60 10.62 -2.96
CA SER A 311 -2.40 10.37 -1.77
C SER A 311 -2.51 8.89 -1.38
N ARG A 312 -2.39 7.96 -2.36
CA ARG A 312 -2.32 6.50 -2.13
C ARG A 312 -1.33 6.08 -1.05
N LEU A 313 -0.25 6.84 -0.88
CA LEU A 313 0.80 6.52 0.06
C LEU A 313 0.31 6.65 1.50
N PHE A 314 -0.76 7.40 1.75
CA PHE A 314 -1.34 7.59 3.08
C PHE A 314 -2.46 6.57 3.40
N LEU A 315 -2.74 5.60 2.52
CA LEU A 315 -3.75 4.59 2.80
C LEU A 315 -3.39 3.69 3.98
N VAL A 316 -2.12 3.31 4.16
CA VAL A 316 -1.73 2.43 5.27
C VAL A 316 -2.14 3.02 6.63
N PRO A 317 -1.74 4.25 7.01
CA PRO A 317 -2.20 4.83 8.27
C PRO A 317 -3.72 5.05 8.30
N THR A 318 -4.36 5.44 7.18
CA THR A 318 -5.81 5.62 7.11
C THR A 318 -6.58 4.33 7.41
N LEU A 319 -6.25 3.24 6.71
CA LEU A 319 -6.97 1.97 6.77
C LEU A 319 -6.63 1.17 8.03
N LEU A 320 -5.37 1.21 8.45
CA LEU A 320 -4.90 0.43 9.60
C LEU A 320 -5.21 1.11 10.94
N ILE A 321 -5.19 2.44 11.01
CA ILE A 321 -5.26 3.17 12.28
C ILE A 321 -6.45 4.14 12.32
N LEU A 322 -6.53 5.10 11.38
CA LEU A 322 -7.47 6.21 11.50
C LEU A 322 -8.95 5.78 11.38
N ILE A 323 -9.29 4.94 10.39
CA ILE A 323 -10.64 4.40 10.26
C ILE A 323 -10.99 3.49 11.45
N PRO A 324 -10.15 2.53 11.86
CA PRO A 324 -10.38 1.74 13.08
C PRO A 324 -10.59 2.56 14.34
N MET A 325 -9.86 3.67 14.53
CA MET A 325 -10.09 4.59 15.64
C MET A 325 -11.48 5.21 15.56
N LEU A 326 -11.91 5.68 14.38
CA LEU A 326 -13.27 6.18 14.20
C LEU A 326 -14.32 5.09 14.48
N LEU A 327 -14.12 3.88 13.97
CA LEU A 327 -15.01 2.74 14.20
C LEU A 327 -15.16 2.43 15.69
N GLN A 328 -14.04 2.34 16.41
CA GLN A 328 -14.04 2.09 17.85
C GLN A 328 -14.67 3.24 18.64
N LEU A 329 -14.43 4.50 18.24
CA LEU A 329 -15.04 5.67 18.87
C LEU A 329 -16.56 5.63 18.77
N VAL A 330 -17.09 5.49 17.56
CA VAL A 330 -18.54 5.49 17.31
C VAL A 330 -19.20 4.30 17.98
N SER A 331 -18.57 3.12 17.93
CA SER A 331 -19.09 1.91 18.58
C SER A 331 -19.18 2.09 20.10
N THR A 332 -18.12 2.61 20.72
CA THR A 332 -18.08 2.86 22.18
C THR A 332 -19.10 3.91 22.61
N GLU A 333 -19.20 5.03 21.88
CA GLU A 333 -20.16 6.09 22.19
C GLU A 333 -21.60 5.64 22.01
N SER A 334 -21.88 4.85 20.96
CA SER A 334 -23.21 4.32 20.73
C SER A 334 -23.63 3.38 21.86
N LYS A 335 -22.73 2.46 22.30
CA LYS A 335 -23.00 1.59 23.46
C LYS A 335 -23.27 2.41 24.72
N ARG A 336 -22.49 3.47 24.96
CA ARG A 336 -22.66 4.39 26.10
C ARG A 336 -24.00 5.13 26.08
N LEU A 337 -24.37 5.73 24.94
CA LEU A 337 -25.58 6.54 24.80
C LEU A 337 -26.87 5.71 24.93
N TYR A 338 -26.86 4.51 24.36
CA TYR A 338 -28.03 3.62 24.35
C TYR A 338 -28.04 2.60 25.49
N LYS A 339 -27.06 2.66 26.41
CA LYS A 339 -26.86 1.69 27.51
C LYS A 339 -26.88 0.24 27.00
N LEU A 340 -26.32 0.01 25.82
CA LEU A 340 -26.18 -1.33 25.25
C LEU A 340 -24.98 -1.99 25.94
N ASN A 341 -25.23 -3.15 26.56
CA ASN A 341 -24.18 -3.95 27.20
C ASN A 341 -23.20 -4.52 26.17
#